data_AF-R8BPK4-F1
#
_entry.id   AF-R8BPK4-F1
#
_cell.length_a   1.000
_cell.length_b   1.000
_cell.length_c   1.000
_cell.angle_alpha   90.00
_cell.angle_beta   90.00
_cell.angle_gamma   90.00
#
_symmetry.space_group_name_H-M   'P 1'
#
loop_
_entity.id
_entity.type
_entity.pdbx_description
1 polymer ?
#
loop_
_entity_poly.entity_id
_entity_poly.type
_entity_poly.pdbx_seq_one_letter_code
_entity_poly.pdbx_strand_id
1 'polypeptide(L)'
;MPKGAHLHIHFNACLLPNVLIDIAKDMDRMFITSNIPLIQKENYDKCEVQFAILSPEKENPGDLFDPSYINRQTMRFKDFIDEFPKYYPEQCIRKGINDENSWVKDWLIDKLVFNAEEAHHWLQTVNGAWEKFNGRTRMMKGLFNYETACRRYTRLCLQEFVNDNIQYAEIRPNFMKTNQLWSDDGTRRIDNFAIMKIIIDEYDQFQQETDDYFEGLKVIYCTPRSFSKEDVRYSLDECLRFKMSWPKWIAVGEENKGHPLRYFIEEFLEFQENCDKKGLDIPFLFHCGETLEMGNDTERNLVDVLLLRSKRIGHGFALARHPYIIERMKQENVCLEVCPISNEILGLTPRTNGHAMYNLLANDVH
;
A
#
# COMPACT_ATOMS: atom_id res chain seq x y z
N MET A 1 -6.22 12.55 21.47
CA MET A 1 -6.18 11.37 22.34
C MET A 1 -4.94 10.59 21.94
N PRO A 2 -4.01 10.27 22.85
CA PRO A 2 -2.83 9.46 22.51
C PRO A 2 -3.29 8.06 22.11
N LYS A 3 -2.97 7.66 20.88
CA LYS A 3 -3.43 6.39 20.29
C LYS A 3 -2.45 5.24 20.51
N GLY A 4 -1.27 5.53 21.05
CA GLY A 4 -0.20 4.54 21.20
C GLY A 4 0.46 4.25 19.86
N ALA A 5 0.16 3.09 19.27
CA ALA A 5 0.90 2.58 18.13
C ALA A 5 0.03 2.32 16.89
N HIS A 6 0.53 2.66 15.70
CA HIS A 6 -0.06 2.26 14.43
C HIS A 6 0.71 1.08 13.83
N LEU A 7 0.17 -0.14 14.02
CA LEU A 7 0.89 -1.39 13.76
C LEU A 7 0.54 -2.09 12.42
N HIS A 8 -0.46 -1.58 11.70
CA HIS A 8 -0.91 -2.13 10.43
C HIS A 8 -1.15 -1.01 9.42
N ILE A 9 -0.12 -0.69 8.64
CA ILE A 9 -0.19 0.31 7.58
C ILE A 9 0.69 -0.05 6.39
N HIS A 10 0.19 0.29 5.20
CA HIS A 10 0.92 0.19 3.95
C HIS A 10 1.56 1.55 3.66
N PHE A 11 2.88 1.54 3.50
CA PHE A 11 3.66 2.78 3.55
C PHE A 11 3.21 3.81 2.52
N ASN A 12 2.91 3.39 1.30
CA ASN A 12 2.48 4.26 0.19
C ASN A 12 1.00 4.69 0.25
N ALA A 13 0.28 4.39 1.34
CA ALA A 13 -1.14 4.71 1.50
C ALA A 13 -1.48 5.36 2.86
N CYS A 14 -0.48 5.93 3.54
CA CYS A 14 -0.65 6.61 4.84
C CYS A 14 -1.12 8.07 4.72
N LEU A 15 -0.89 8.72 3.57
CA LEU A 15 -1.25 10.10 3.30
C LEU A 15 -2.34 10.21 2.23
N LEU A 16 -3.08 11.31 2.26
CA LEU A 16 -4.05 11.65 1.23
C LEU A 16 -3.39 11.75 -0.16
N PRO A 17 -4.07 11.36 -1.24
CA PRO A 17 -3.46 11.30 -2.57
C PRO A 17 -2.99 12.64 -3.13
N ASN A 18 -3.58 13.76 -2.67
CA ASN A 18 -3.17 15.10 -3.07
C ASN A 18 -1.68 15.35 -2.80
N VAL A 19 -1.12 14.78 -1.74
CA VAL A 19 0.30 14.94 -1.41
C VAL A 19 1.19 14.47 -2.55
N LEU A 20 0.99 13.25 -3.06
CA LEU A 20 1.82 12.74 -4.15
C LEU A 20 1.50 13.40 -5.49
N ILE A 21 0.24 13.79 -5.75
CA ILE A 21 -0.12 14.55 -6.95
C ILE A 21 0.60 15.91 -6.95
N ASP A 22 0.63 16.59 -5.80
CA ASP A 22 1.30 17.88 -5.64
C ASP A 22 2.83 17.78 -5.71
N ILE A 23 3.43 16.65 -5.33
CA ILE A 23 4.85 16.41 -5.59
C ILE A 23 5.08 16.16 -7.08
N ALA A 24 4.26 15.31 -7.69
CA ALA A 24 4.41 14.86 -9.07
C ALA A 24 4.28 16.00 -10.11
N LYS A 25 3.43 17.00 -9.85
CA LYS A 25 3.24 18.16 -10.76
C LYS A 25 4.51 19.02 -10.88
N ASP A 26 5.36 19.02 -9.86
CA ASP A 26 6.58 19.83 -9.81
C ASP A 26 7.78 19.10 -10.47
N MET A 27 7.58 17.85 -10.92
CA MET A 27 8.64 17.04 -11.50
C MET A 27 8.70 17.19 -13.03
N ASP A 28 9.85 17.62 -13.55
CA ASP A 28 10.09 17.81 -14.98
C ASP A 28 9.90 16.53 -15.82
N ARG A 29 10.21 15.37 -15.22
CA ARG A 29 10.23 14.07 -15.89
C ARG A 29 9.10 13.15 -15.43
N MET A 30 8.04 13.72 -14.87
CA MET A 30 6.81 12.97 -14.59
C MET A 30 5.95 12.86 -15.84
N PHE A 31 5.57 11.63 -16.17
CA PHE A 31 4.70 11.32 -17.30
C PHE A 31 3.41 10.68 -16.79
N ILE A 32 2.32 10.99 -17.49
CA ILE A 32 1.02 10.35 -17.34
C ILE A 32 0.70 9.55 -18.61
N THR A 33 0.09 8.39 -18.42
CA THR A 33 -0.40 7.53 -19.50
C THR A 33 -1.84 7.10 -19.21
N SER A 34 -2.60 6.77 -20.25
CA SER A 34 -3.94 6.20 -20.12
C SER A 34 -4.05 4.90 -20.93
N ASN A 35 -4.96 4.02 -20.53
CA ASN A 35 -5.30 2.85 -21.33
C ASN A 35 -6.19 3.15 -22.54
N ILE A 36 -6.85 4.32 -22.54
CA ILE A 36 -7.77 4.80 -23.58
C ILE A 36 -7.61 6.31 -23.79
N PRO A 37 -7.87 6.86 -25.00
CA PRO A 37 -7.91 8.30 -25.21
C PRO A 37 -8.98 8.98 -24.34
N LEU A 38 -8.75 10.22 -23.92
CA LEU A 38 -9.64 11.04 -23.09
C LEU A 38 -10.48 12.00 -23.96
N ILE A 39 -11.20 11.44 -24.93
CA ILE A 39 -11.93 12.19 -25.96
C ILE A 39 -13.45 12.25 -25.71
N GLN A 40 -13.98 11.32 -24.93
CA GLN A 40 -15.40 11.26 -24.56
C GLN A 40 -15.55 11.30 -23.04
N LYS A 41 -16.70 11.80 -22.56
CA LYS A 41 -17.03 11.89 -21.14
C LYS A 41 -16.82 10.55 -20.43
N GLU A 42 -17.28 9.46 -21.03
CA GLU A 42 -17.18 8.11 -20.47
C GLU A 42 -15.73 7.63 -20.37
N ASN A 43 -14.81 8.17 -21.18
CA ASN A 43 -13.39 7.82 -21.09
C ASN A 43 -12.77 8.36 -19.80
N TYR A 44 -13.13 9.58 -19.39
CA TYR A 44 -12.64 10.16 -18.13
C TYR A 44 -13.04 9.32 -16.92
N ASP A 45 -14.16 8.61 -16.97
CA ASP A 45 -14.60 7.71 -15.89
C ASP A 45 -13.95 6.33 -15.99
N LYS A 46 -13.84 5.76 -17.20
CA LYS A 46 -13.38 4.38 -17.43
C LYS A 46 -11.86 4.22 -17.55
N CYS A 47 -11.13 5.30 -17.80
CA CYS A 47 -9.70 5.20 -18.02
C CYS A 47 -8.95 4.75 -16.76
N GLU A 48 -7.90 3.97 -16.97
CA GLU A 48 -6.86 3.67 -16.00
C GLU A 48 -5.62 4.50 -16.34
N VAL A 49 -5.42 5.57 -15.56
CA VAL A 49 -4.22 6.38 -15.66
C VAL A 49 -3.07 5.80 -14.84
N GLN A 50 -1.86 5.95 -15.34
CA GLN A 50 -0.63 5.56 -14.63
C GLN A 50 0.42 6.65 -14.77
N PHE A 51 1.24 6.78 -13.72
CA PHE A 51 2.32 7.74 -13.63
C PHE A 51 3.67 7.03 -13.68
N ALA A 52 4.70 7.70 -14.18
CA ALA A 52 6.07 7.24 -14.08
C ALA A 52 7.06 8.39 -14.26
N ILE A 53 8.17 8.33 -13.53
CA ILE A 53 9.40 9.03 -13.91
C ILE A 53 10.09 8.19 -15.00
N LEU A 54 10.38 8.81 -16.16
CA LEU A 54 10.99 8.12 -17.30
C LEU A 54 12.28 8.80 -17.75
N SER A 55 13.29 8.00 -18.10
CA SER A 55 14.46 8.47 -18.84
C SER A 55 14.08 8.88 -20.27
N PRO A 56 14.86 9.75 -20.94
CA PRO A 56 14.57 10.18 -22.32
C PRO A 56 14.38 9.03 -23.32
N GLU A 57 15.15 7.95 -23.15
CA GLU A 57 15.12 6.78 -24.05
C GLU A 57 13.85 5.93 -23.94
N LYS A 58 13.07 6.10 -22.87
CA LYS A 58 11.84 5.32 -22.60
C LYS A 58 10.57 6.10 -22.89
N GLU A 59 10.70 7.34 -23.35
CA GLU A 59 9.55 8.13 -23.79
C GLU A 59 8.92 7.49 -25.02
N ASN A 60 7.59 7.46 -25.04
CA ASN A 60 6.81 7.09 -26.23
C ASN A 60 5.72 8.14 -26.40
N PRO A 61 6.06 9.34 -26.93
CA PRO A 61 5.19 10.51 -26.86
C PRO A 61 3.80 10.28 -27.49
N GLY A 62 2.78 10.81 -26.85
CA GLY A 62 1.43 10.91 -27.39
C GLY A 62 0.59 11.89 -26.58
N ASP A 63 -0.51 12.35 -27.17
CA ASP A 63 -1.43 13.28 -26.53
C ASP A 63 -2.69 12.52 -26.09
N LEU A 64 -2.97 12.51 -24.78
CA LEU A 64 -4.12 11.78 -24.23
C LEU A 64 -5.46 12.32 -24.75
N PHE A 65 -5.50 13.56 -25.24
CA PHE A 65 -6.71 14.22 -25.76
C PHE A 65 -6.89 14.04 -27.28
N ASP A 66 -5.94 13.39 -27.97
CA ASP A 66 -6.01 13.13 -29.41
C ASP A 66 -6.74 11.80 -29.71
N PRO A 67 -7.70 11.76 -30.66
CA PRO A 67 -8.38 10.52 -31.06
C PRO A 67 -7.46 9.42 -31.60
N SER A 68 -6.26 9.77 -32.06
CA SER A 68 -5.23 8.85 -32.55
C SER A 68 -4.28 8.34 -31.46
N TYR A 69 -4.46 8.75 -30.20
CA TYR A 69 -3.68 8.28 -29.05
C TYR A 69 -3.63 6.75 -28.98
N ILE A 70 -2.41 6.23 -28.93
CA ILE A 70 -2.16 4.81 -28.74
C ILE A 70 -2.01 4.55 -27.24
N ASN A 71 -2.70 3.52 -26.76
CA ASN A 71 -2.68 3.07 -25.38
C ASN A 71 -1.25 3.04 -24.79
N ARG A 72 -1.08 3.66 -23.61
CA ARG A 72 0.20 3.81 -22.88
C ARG A 72 1.26 4.69 -23.54
N GLN A 73 0.93 5.51 -24.54
CA GLN A 73 1.80 6.62 -24.92
C GLN A 73 1.94 7.62 -23.76
N THR A 74 3.10 8.24 -23.67
CA THR A 74 3.53 9.09 -22.56
C THR A 74 3.27 10.55 -22.89
N MET A 75 2.51 11.23 -22.04
CA MET A 75 2.37 12.69 -22.04
C MET A 75 3.07 13.24 -20.80
N ARG A 76 3.81 14.34 -20.91
CA ARG A 76 4.37 14.98 -19.71
C ARG A 76 3.22 15.45 -18.83
N PHE A 77 3.34 15.21 -17.52
CA PHE A 77 2.25 15.51 -16.61
C PHE A 77 1.95 17.01 -16.52
N LYS A 78 2.98 17.85 -16.66
CA LYS A 78 2.81 19.30 -16.78
C LYS A 78 1.97 19.68 -18.01
N ASP A 79 2.33 19.17 -19.18
CA ASP A 79 1.59 19.41 -20.43
C ASP A 79 0.14 18.90 -20.30
N PHE A 80 -0.07 17.76 -19.63
CA PHE A 80 -1.40 17.25 -19.33
C PHE A 80 -2.21 18.20 -18.45
N ILE A 81 -1.63 18.73 -17.37
CA ILE A 81 -2.30 19.70 -16.48
C ILE A 81 -2.71 20.95 -17.25
N ASP A 82 -1.84 21.46 -18.12
CA ASP A 82 -2.07 22.70 -18.89
C ASP A 82 -3.16 22.53 -19.96
N GLU A 83 -3.24 21.35 -20.59
CA GLU A 83 -4.23 21.04 -21.63
C GLU A 83 -5.57 20.56 -21.06
N PHE A 84 -5.59 19.88 -19.91
CA PHE A 84 -6.79 19.23 -19.34
C PHE A 84 -8.04 20.12 -19.26
N PRO A 85 -7.97 21.39 -18.81
CA PRO A 85 -9.16 22.26 -18.72
C PRO A 85 -9.84 22.52 -20.08
N LYS A 86 -9.11 22.41 -21.19
CA LYS A 86 -9.66 22.65 -22.54
C LYS A 86 -10.53 21.49 -23.03
N TYR A 87 -10.25 20.28 -22.54
CA TYR A 87 -10.88 19.04 -22.99
C TYR A 87 -11.79 18.39 -21.94
N TYR A 88 -11.69 18.82 -20.68
CA TYR A 88 -12.49 18.26 -19.60
C TYR A 88 -13.97 18.67 -19.74
N PRO A 89 -14.93 17.73 -19.77
CA PRO A 89 -16.33 18.06 -19.99
C PRO A 89 -16.89 18.98 -18.90
N GLU A 90 -17.50 20.11 -19.28
CA GLU A 90 -18.09 21.08 -18.32
C GLU A 90 -19.06 20.45 -17.31
N GLN A 91 -19.77 19.40 -17.73
CA GLN A 91 -20.72 18.66 -16.90
C GLN A 91 -20.06 17.89 -15.75
N CYS A 92 -18.77 17.59 -15.87
CA CYS A 92 -18.00 16.89 -14.85
C CYS A 92 -17.36 17.86 -13.83
N ILE A 93 -17.40 19.17 -14.10
CA ILE A 93 -16.84 20.19 -13.22
C ILE A 93 -17.71 20.32 -11.96
N ARG A 94 -17.09 20.10 -10.80
CA ARG A 94 -17.72 20.34 -9.49
C ARG A 94 -17.79 21.84 -9.20
N LYS A 95 -18.91 22.48 -9.52
CA LYS A 95 -19.15 23.90 -9.19
C LYS A 95 -19.24 24.09 -7.68
N GLY A 96 -18.35 24.90 -7.08
CA GLY A 96 -18.41 25.28 -5.66
C GLY A 96 -17.12 25.15 -4.86
N ILE A 97 -16.01 24.68 -5.46
CA ILE A 97 -14.67 24.74 -4.87
C ILE A 97 -13.95 25.94 -5.49
N ASN A 98 -13.46 26.87 -4.65
CA ASN A 98 -12.96 28.20 -5.01
C ASN A 98 -11.59 28.21 -5.74
N ASP A 99 -11.35 27.32 -6.68
CA ASP A 99 -10.14 27.37 -7.51
C ASP A 99 -10.43 26.82 -8.91
N GLU A 100 -10.48 27.70 -9.91
CA GLU A 100 -10.73 27.35 -11.31
C GLU A 100 -9.68 26.38 -11.90
N ASN A 101 -8.54 26.19 -11.20
CA ASN A 101 -7.48 25.27 -11.60
C ASN A 101 -7.47 23.93 -10.82
N SER A 102 -8.45 23.65 -9.94
CA SER A 102 -8.44 22.40 -9.14
C SER A 102 -8.93 21.16 -9.89
N TRP A 103 -9.53 21.29 -11.08
CA TRP A 103 -10.31 20.21 -11.68
C TRP A 103 -9.51 18.96 -12.02
N VAL A 104 -8.30 19.13 -12.56
CA VAL A 104 -7.42 17.99 -12.84
C VAL A 104 -7.05 17.25 -11.57
N LYS A 105 -6.79 17.99 -10.49
CA LYS A 105 -6.45 17.43 -9.18
C LYS A 105 -7.64 16.70 -8.57
N ASP A 106 -8.82 17.30 -8.61
CA ASP A 106 -10.05 16.69 -8.11
C ASP A 106 -10.37 15.40 -8.86
N TRP A 107 -10.24 15.41 -10.19
CA TRP A 107 -10.43 14.22 -11.02
C TRP A 107 -9.41 13.11 -10.68
N LEU A 108 -8.13 13.46 -10.50
CA LEU A 108 -7.10 12.50 -10.08
C LEU A 108 -7.35 11.95 -8.67
N ILE A 109 -7.85 12.76 -7.74
CA ILE A 109 -8.22 12.33 -6.38
C ILE A 109 -9.40 11.36 -6.44
N ASP A 110 -10.44 11.65 -7.24
CA ASP A 110 -11.59 10.76 -7.43
C ASP A 110 -11.17 9.40 -8.01
N LYS A 111 -10.13 9.38 -8.84
CA LYS A 111 -9.53 8.14 -9.33
C LYS A 111 -8.84 7.33 -8.24
N LEU A 112 -8.34 7.96 -7.17
CA LEU A 112 -7.53 7.34 -6.12
C LEU A 112 -8.30 7.01 -4.83
N VAL A 113 -9.40 7.70 -4.55
CA VAL A 113 -10.19 7.54 -3.31
C VAL A 113 -11.56 6.93 -3.62
N PHE A 114 -12.00 5.98 -2.79
CA PHE A 114 -13.36 5.45 -2.89
C PHE A 114 -14.38 6.53 -2.53
N ASN A 115 -15.38 6.70 -3.38
CA ASN A 115 -16.58 7.43 -3.00
C ASN A 115 -17.65 6.47 -2.42
N ALA A 116 -18.69 7.04 -1.81
CA ALA A 116 -19.72 6.27 -1.13
C ALA A 116 -20.49 5.33 -2.07
N GLU A 117 -20.71 5.72 -3.33
CA GLU A 117 -21.38 4.87 -4.31
C GLU A 117 -20.50 3.68 -4.68
N GLU A 118 -19.21 3.90 -4.93
CA GLU A 118 -18.26 2.81 -5.21
C GLU A 118 -18.09 1.82 -4.05
N ALA A 119 -18.26 2.27 -2.81
CA ALA A 119 -18.14 1.40 -1.63
C ALA A 119 -19.46 0.67 -1.30
N HIS A 120 -20.62 1.32 -1.49
CA HIS A 120 -21.89 0.86 -0.92
C HIS A 120 -23.02 0.67 -1.94
N HIS A 121 -22.79 0.88 -3.23
CA HIS A 121 -23.82 0.63 -4.24
C HIS A 121 -24.29 -0.83 -4.19
N TRP A 122 -25.59 -1.08 -4.38
CA TRP A 122 -26.20 -2.40 -4.20
C TRP A 122 -25.72 -3.47 -5.20
N LEU A 123 -25.11 -3.05 -6.32
CA LEU A 123 -24.43 -3.92 -7.29
C LEU A 123 -22.93 -4.13 -7.00
N GLN A 124 -22.38 -3.41 -6.02
CA GLN A 124 -20.96 -3.51 -5.68
C GLN A 124 -20.68 -4.87 -5.04
N THR A 125 -19.64 -5.55 -5.55
CA THR A 125 -19.18 -6.83 -5.00
C THR A 125 -17.78 -6.68 -4.40
N VAL A 126 -17.39 -7.61 -3.52
CA VAL A 126 -16.02 -7.70 -2.99
C VAL A 126 -15.00 -7.75 -4.13
N ASN A 127 -15.25 -8.56 -5.16
CA ASN A 127 -14.36 -8.66 -6.32
C ASN A 127 -14.24 -7.33 -7.08
N GLY A 128 -15.35 -6.63 -7.30
CA GLY A 128 -15.34 -5.31 -7.95
C GLY A 128 -14.61 -4.25 -7.11
N ALA A 129 -14.69 -4.32 -5.78
CA ALA A 129 -14.02 -3.38 -4.88
C ALA A 129 -12.50 -3.62 -4.93
N TRP A 130 -12.07 -4.88 -4.88
CA TRP A 130 -10.68 -5.27 -5.08
C TRP A 130 -10.14 -4.90 -6.46
N GLU A 131 -10.94 -5.03 -7.53
CA GLU A 131 -10.53 -4.60 -8.87
C GLU A 131 -10.23 -3.10 -8.93
N LYS A 132 -11.13 -2.27 -8.37
CA LYS A 132 -10.92 -0.81 -8.23
C LYS A 132 -9.69 -0.50 -7.37
N PHE A 133 -9.56 -1.14 -6.21
CA PHE A 133 -8.42 -0.96 -5.31
C PHE A 133 -7.09 -1.29 -6.00
N ASN A 134 -7.03 -2.42 -6.73
CA ASN A 134 -5.83 -2.82 -7.47
C ASN A 134 -5.48 -1.87 -8.62
N GLY A 135 -6.48 -1.27 -9.28
CA GLY A 135 -6.25 -0.20 -10.26
C GLY A 135 -5.63 1.04 -9.62
N ARG A 136 -6.16 1.44 -8.46
CA ARG A 136 -5.69 2.59 -7.68
C ARG A 136 -4.27 2.43 -7.17
N THR A 137 -3.92 1.25 -6.66
CA THR A 137 -2.56 0.98 -6.18
C THR A 137 -1.54 1.04 -7.30
N ARG A 138 -1.89 0.66 -8.54
CA ARG A 138 -1.01 0.84 -9.72
C ARG A 138 -0.76 2.31 -10.03
N MET A 139 -1.79 3.15 -9.94
CA MET A 139 -1.65 4.60 -10.13
C MET A 139 -0.77 5.22 -9.02
N MET A 140 -1.05 4.90 -7.75
CA MET A 140 -0.25 5.37 -6.60
C MET A 140 1.22 4.98 -6.67
N LYS A 141 1.49 3.75 -7.11
CA LYS A 141 2.85 3.24 -7.32
C LYS A 141 3.65 4.16 -8.25
N GLY A 142 3.04 4.60 -9.36
CA GLY A 142 3.67 5.53 -10.29
C GLY A 142 3.99 6.91 -9.69
N LEU A 143 3.10 7.40 -8.83
CA LEU A 143 3.24 8.68 -8.14
C LEU A 143 4.24 8.65 -6.97
N PHE A 144 4.60 7.46 -6.49
CA PHE A 144 5.49 7.27 -5.34
C PHE A 144 6.92 6.87 -5.73
N ASN A 145 7.10 6.17 -6.85
CA ASN A 145 8.32 5.41 -7.16
C ASN A 145 9.54 6.22 -7.66
N TYR A 146 9.87 7.33 -7.00
CA TYR A 146 11.06 8.12 -7.28
C TYR A 146 11.59 8.80 -6.01
N GLU A 147 12.85 9.22 -6.06
CA GLU A 147 13.59 9.69 -4.89
C GLU A 147 12.91 10.87 -4.18
N THR A 148 12.55 11.92 -4.92
CA THR A 148 11.90 13.10 -4.34
C THR A 148 10.55 12.76 -3.67
N ALA A 149 9.71 11.92 -4.30
CA ALA A 149 8.46 11.47 -3.68
C ALA A 149 8.71 10.65 -2.43
N CYS A 150 9.62 9.68 -2.47
CA CYS A 150 9.90 8.83 -1.30
C CYS A 150 10.37 9.67 -0.10
N ARG A 151 11.31 10.60 -0.29
CA ARG A 151 11.80 11.49 0.78
C ARG A 151 10.68 12.35 1.36
N ARG A 152 10.04 13.15 0.50
CA ARG A 152 8.98 14.09 0.93
C ARG A 152 7.79 13.36 1.57
N TYR A 153 7.39 12.22 1.02
CA TYR A 153 6.31 11.41 1.58
C TYR A 153 6.67 10.82 2.94
N THR A 154 7.90 10.29 3.10
CA THR A 154 8.37 9.78 4.41
C THR A 154 8.26 10.87 5.47
N ARG A 155 8.79 12.07 5.16
CA ARG A 155 8.77 13.21 6.06
C ARG A 155 7.36 13.62 6.47
N LEU A 156 6.45 13.73 5.49
CA LEU A 156 5.05 14.09 5.75
C LEU A 156 4.28 12.99 6.50
N CYS A 157 4.60 11.72 6.24
CA CYS A 157 4.00 10.58 6.94
C CYS A 157 4.36 10.59 8.43
N LEU A 158 5.62 10.89 8.77
CA LEU A 158 6.05 11.06 10.16
C LEU A 158 5.33 12.22 10.85
N GLN A 159 5.20 13.36 10.16
CA GLN A 159 4.45 14.50 10.68
C GLN A 159 2.98 14.16 10.92
N GLU A 160 2.34 13.39 10.02
CA GLU A 160 0.94 12.97 10.21
C GLU A 160 0.77 12.02 11.40
N PHE A 161 1.73 11.13 11.67
CA PHE A 161 1.67 10.32 12.90
C PHE A 161 1.67 11.19 14.15
N VAL A 162 2.52 12.21 14.19
CA VAL A 162 2.55 13.18 15.30
C VAL A 162 1.24 13.97 15.39
N ASN A 163 0.77 14.51 14.27
CA ASN A 163 -0.48 15.29 14.19
C ASN A 163 -1.68 14.46 14.68
N ASP A 164 -1.71 13.18 14.34
CA ASP A 164 -2.76 12.24 14.75
C ASP A 164 -2.53 11.64 16.14
N ASN A 165 -1.51 12.12 16.87
CA ASN A 165 -1.18 11.71 18.25
C ASN A 165 -0.87 10.20 18.36
N ILE A 166 -0.14 9.67 17.38
CA ILE A 166 0.47 8.33 17.36
C ILE A 166 1.90 8.47 17.88
N GLN A 167 2.28 7.59 18.81
CA GLN A 167 3.61 7.60 19.42
C GLN A 167 4.59 6.65 18.73
N TYR A 168 4.11 5.59 18.08
CA TYR A 168 4.95 4.60 17.41
C TYR A 168 4.28 4.05 16.17
N ALA A 169 5.03 3.74 15.12
CA ALA A 169 4.47 3.15 13.90
C ALA A 169 5.31 1.99 13.35
N GLU A 170 4.65 1.03 12.71
CA GLU A 170 5.29 -0.02 11.92
C GLU A 170 4.80 0.05 10.47
N ILE A 171 5.64 0.53 9.56
CA ILE A 171 5.30 0.71 8.14
C ILE A 171 5.64 -0.53 7.32
N ARG A 172 4.82 -0.79 6.29
CA ARG A 172 5.04 -1.86 5.30
C ARG A 172 5.39 -1.28 3.93
N PRO A 173 6.68 -1.00 3.67
CA PRO A 173 7.16 -0.78 2.32
C PRO A 173 7.27 -2.12 1.57
N ASN A 174 6.85 -2.08 0.30
CA ASN A 174 6.98 -3.20 -0.61
C ASN A 174 8.39 -3.23 -1.22
N PHE A 175 9.25 -4.13 -0.76
CA PHE A 175 10.60 -4.31 -1.31
C PHE A 175 10.58 -5.36 -2.42
N MET A 176 10.70 -4.95 -3.68
CA MET A 176 10.68 -5.86 -4.82
C MET A 176 11.79 -5.54 -5.82
N LYS A 177 12.43 -6.57 -6.41
CA LYS A 177 13.39 -6.40 -7.51
C LYS A 177 12.80 -5.61 -8.70
N THR A 178 11.52 -5.84 -8.98
CA THR A 178 10.79 -5.25 -10.11
C THR A 178 10.20 -3.88 -9.76
N ASN A 179 10.29 -3.45 -8.50
CA ASN A 179 9.66 -2.24 -8.00
C ASN A 179 10.61 -1.37 -7.17
N GLN A 180 11.70 -0.95 -7.79
CA GLN A 180 12.67 -0.04 -7.21
C GLN A 180 12.28 1.43 -7.46
N LEU A 181 12.79 2.35 -6.64
CA LEU A 181 12.65 3.78 -6.92
C LEU A 181 13.57 4.17 -8.08
N TRP A 182 13.18 5.22 -8.80
CA TRP A 182 14.03 5.87 -9.79
C TRP A 182 14.66 7.14 -9.22
N SER A 183 15.84 7.51 -9.73
CA SER A 183 16.28 8.90 -9.65
C SER A 183 15.27 9.80 -10.35
N ASP A 184 15.21 11.07 -9.96
CA ASP A 184 14.21 12.02 -10.46
C ASP A 184 14.31 12.29 -11.98
N ASP A 185 15.45 11.99 -12.60
CA ASP A 185 15.66 12.04 -14.05
C ASP A 185 15.27 10.73 -14.78
N GLY A 186 14.92 9.69 -14.04
CA GLY A 186 14.55 8.37 -14.54
C GLY A 186 15.69 7.49 -15.04
N THR A 187 16.95 7.90 -14.86
CA THR A 187 18.11 7.22 -15.45
C THR A 187 18.68 6.09 -14.58
N ARG A 188 18.57 6.21 -13.26
CA ARG A 188 19.18 5.27 -12.30
C ARG A 188 18.11 4.63 -11.42
N ARG A 189 18.28 3.34 -11.13
CA ARG A 189 17.49 2.62 -10.12
C ARG A 189 18.14 2.74 -8.74
N ILE A 190 17.29 2.89 -7.73
CA ILE A 190 17.65 2.92 -6.32
C ILE A 190 17.17 1.61 -5.70
N ASP A 191 18.11 0.80 -5.21
CA ASP A 191 17.80 -0.51 -4.66
C ASP A 191 17.11 -0.44 -3.29
N ASN A 192 16.64 -1.60 -2.81
CA ASN A 192 15.90 -1.69 -1.55
C ASN A 192 16.74 -1.21 -0.34
N PHE A 193 18.07 -1.41 -0.36
CA PHE A 193 18.95 -0.95 0.72
C PHE A 193 19.04 0.57 0.76
N ALA A 194 19.14 1.21 -0.41
CA ALA A 194 19.12 2.65 -0.51
C ALA A 194 17.75 3.24 -0.15
N ILE A 195 16.64 2.57 -0.49
CA ILE A 195 15.29 2.96 -0.01
C ILE A 195 15.22 2.94 1.52
N MET A 196 15.73 1.89 2.16
CA MET A 196 15.75 1.82 3.63
C MET A 196 16.60 2.92 4.25
N LYS A 197 17.76 3.24 3.64
CA LYS A 197 18.57 4.39 4.09
C LYS A 197 17.81 5.70 3.98
N ILE A 198 17.09 5.93 2.88
CA ILE A 198 16.23 7.11 2.74
C ILE A 198 15.23 7.19 3.90
N ILE A 199 14.53 6.09 4.22
CA ILE A 199 13.55 6.08 5.32
C ILE A 199 14.20 6.43 6.67
N ILE A 200 15.38 5.85 6.95
CA ILE A 200 16.13 6.11 8.19
C ILE A 200 16.63 7.56 8.23
N ASP A 201 17.21 8.06 7.14
CA ASP A 201 17.74 9.41 7.06
C ASP A 201 16.63 10.45 7.32
N GLU A 202 15.46 10.28 6.69
CA GLU A 202 14.31 11.19 6.89
C GLU A 202 13.74 11.08 8.31
N TYR A 203 13.73 9.88 8.91
CA TYR A 203 13.32 9.70 10.31
C TYR A 203 14.29 10.37 11.27
N ASP A 204 15.60 10.15 11.11
CA ASP A 204 16.61 10.70 12.02
C ASP A 204 16.65 12.23 11.94
N GLN A 205 16.46 12.81 10.75
CA GLN A 205 16.30 14.25 10.58
C GLN A 205 15.02 14.75 11.23
N PHE A 206 13.89 14.06 11.03
CA PHE A 206 12.62 14.44 11.66
C PHE A 206 12.72 14.46 13.18
N GLN A 207 13.32 13.43 13.79
CA GLN A 207 13.54 13.34 15.24
C GLN A 207 14.43 14.46 15.79
N GLN A 208 15.40 14.96 15.01
CA GLN A 208 16.26 16.07 15.43
C GLN A 208 15.57 17.43 15.37
N GLU A 209 14.56 17.57 14.50
CA GLU A 209 13.87 18.83 14.25
C GLU A 209 12.54 18.97 15.00
N THR A 210 11.92 17.86 15.38
CA THR A 210 10.64 17.85 16.09
C THR A 210 10.84 17.97 17.60
N ASP A 211 10.08 18.87 18.23
CA ASP A 211 9.96 18.92 19.70
C ASP A 211 8.81 18.00 20.20
N ASP A 212 7.99 17.48 19.30
CA ASP A 212 6.88 16.58 19.61
C ASP A 212 7.35 15.15 19.88
N TYR A 213 6.65 14.45 20.77
CA TYR A 213 7.00 13.08 21.15
C TYR A 213 6.55 12.06 20.09
N PHE A 214 7.54 11.40 19.46
CA PHE A 214 7.36 10.22 18.63
C PHE A 214 8.44 9.19 18.97
N GLU A 215 8.05 8.10 19.64
CA GLU A 215 8.94 7.07 20.21
C GLU A 215 9.75 6.34 19.14
N GLY A 216 9.14 6.01 18.00
CA GLY A 216 9.81 5.13 17.06
C GLY A 216 9.05 4.78 15.80
N LEU A 217 9.83 4.34 14.81
CA LEU A 217 9.37 3.73 13.58
C LEU A 217 10.06 2.38 13.40
N LYS A 218 9.32 1.36 12.94
CA LYS A 218 9.90 0.15 12.36
C LYS A 218 9.38 -0.10 10.95
N VAL A 219 10.16 -0.88 10.23
CA VAL A 219 9.88 -1.34 8.87
C VAL A 219 9.62 -2.83 8.90
N ILE A 220 8.43 -3.21 8.46
CA ILE A 220 8.06 -4.59 8.18
C ILE A 220 8.39 -4.84 6.70
N TYR A 221 9.39 -5.68 6.45
CA TYR A 221 9.78 -6.06 5.10
C TYR A 221 8.64 -6.87 4.47
N CYS A 222 8.07 -6.36 3.38
CA CYS A 222 6.93 -7.00 2.70
C CYS A 222 7.29 -7.53 1.32
N THR A 223 6.69 -8.68 0.98
CA THR A 223 6.80 -9.34 -0.33
C THR A 223 5.43 -9.85 -0.79
N PRO A 224 5.07 -9.72 -2.07
CA PRO A 224 3.81 -10.21 -2.60
C PRO A 224 3.71 -11.74 -2.63
N ARG A 225 2.52 -12.27 -2.32
CA ARG A 225 2.21 -13.71 -2.48
C ARG A 225 2.04 -14.20 -3.91
N SER A 226 2.01 -13.29 -4.87
CA SER A 226 1.95 -13.63 -6.29
C SER A 226 3.31 -14.04 -6.86
N PHE A 227 4.38 -13.96 -6.06
CA PHE A 227 5.74 -14.29 -6.46
C PHE A 227 5.98 -15.79 -6.53
N SER A 228 7.00 -16.17 -7.30
CA SER A 228 7.49 -17.54 -7.34
C SER A 228 8.17 -17.92 -6.01
N LYS A 229 8.29 -19.22 -5.73
CA LYS A 229 9.06 -19.71 -4.58
C LYS A 229 10.50 -19.16 -4.53
N GLU A 230 11.14 -19.04 -5.70
CA GLU A 230 12.50 -18.51 -5.82
C GLU A 230 12.56 -17.03 -5.43
N ASP A 231 11.61 -16.23 -5.89
CA ASP A 231 11.53 -14.81 -5.55
C ASP A 231 11.20 -14.59 -4.07
N VAL A 232 10.35 -15.42 -3.47
CA VAL A 232 10.07 -15.39 -2.01
C VAL A 232 11.33 -15.76 -1.23
N ARG A 233 12.04 -16.83 -1.60
CA ARG A 233 13.32 -17.21 -0.96
C ARG A 233 14.33 -16.07 -1.02
N TYR A 234 14.50 -15.45 -2.20
CA TYR A 234 15.38 -14.29 -2.34
C TYR A 234 14.98 -13.15 -1.39
N SER A 235 13.68 -12.89 -1.28
CA SER A 235 13.15 -11.79 -0.47
C SER A 235 13.34 -12.04 1.03
N LEU A 236 13.19 -13.30 1.47
CA LEU A 236 13.50 -13.74 2.83
C LEU A 236 15.01 -13.61 3.13
N ASP A 237 15.88 -14.02 2.20
CA ASP A 237 17.34 -13.83 2.31
C ASP A 237 17.73 -12.36 2.35
N GLU A 238 17.07 -11.53 1.55
CA GLU A 238 17.23 -10.09 1.61
C GLU A 238 16.78 -9.52 2.96
N CYS A 239 15.65 -9.97 3.50
CA CYS A 239 15.20 -9.55 4.82
C CYS A 239 16.20 -9.93 5.93
N LEU A 240 16.84 -11.10 5.87
CA LEU A 240 17.94 -11.45 6.78
C LEU A 240 19.07 -10.42 6.72
N ARG A 241 19.49 -10.03 5.51
CA ARG A 241 20.53 -9.01 5.31
C ARG A 241 20.09 -7.63 5.82
N PHE A 242 18.81 -7.27 5.65
CA PHE A 242 18.20 -6.08 6.23
C PHE A 242 18.30 -6.11 7.76
N LYS A 243 17.85 -7.19 8.41
CA LYS A 243 17.92 -7.33 9.87
C LYS A 243 19.35 -7.25 10.40
N MET A 244 20.31 -7.86 9.71
CA MET A 244 21.73 -7.79 10.10
C MET A 244 22.28 -6.35 10.00
N SER A 245 21.86 -5.59 8.99
CA SER A 245 22.32 -4.22 8.77
C SER A 245 21.60 -3.22 9.69
N TRP A 246 20.32 -3.48 9.99
CA TRP A 246 19.45 -2.62 10.78
C TRP A 246 18.64 -3.40 11.84
N PRO A 247 19.29 -3.96 12.88
CA PRO A 247 18.64 -4.85 13.84
C PRO A 247 17.42 -4.24 14.56
N LYS A 248 17.45 -2.92 14.79
CA LYS A 248 16.40 -2.17 15.48
C LYS A 248 15.16 -1.89 14.61
N TRP A 249 15.31 -1.97 13.30
CA TRP A 249 14.32 -1.45 12.35
C TRP A 249 13.44 -2.51 11.72
N ILE A 250 13.92 -3.76 11.61
CA ILE A 250 13.33 -4.74 10.68
C ILE A 250 12.51 -5.82 11.39
N ALA A 251 11.30 -6.05 10.86
CA ALA A 251 10.46 -7.24 11.04
C ALA A 251 10.06 -7.82 9.65
N VAL A 252 9.44 -9.00 9.58
CA VAL A 252 8.95 -9.59 8.31
C VAL A 252 7.43 -9.63 8.30
N GLY A 253 6.85 -9.24 7.17
CA GLY A 253 5.44 -9.43 6.90
C GLY A 253 5.20 -9.85 5.46
N GLU A 254 4.02 -10.37 5.21
CA GLU A 254 3.61 -10.81 3.88
C GLU A 254 2.42 -9.99 3.41
N GLU A 255 2.29 -9.80 2.09
CA GLU A 255 1.29 -8.90 1.52
C GLU A 255 0.47 -9.54 0.38
N ASN A 256 -0.81 -9.18 0.36
CA ASN A 256 -1.76 -9.29 -0.77
C ASN A 256 -2.20 -10.69 -1.22
N LYS A 257 -3.06 -10.70 -2.24
CA LYS A 257 -3.63 -11.88 -2.92
C LYS A 257 -2.54 -12.64 -3.68
N GLY A 258 -2.58 -13.97 -3.62
CA GLY A 258 -1.61 -14.83 -4.30
C GLY A 258 -1.72 -16.27 -3.82
N HIS A 259 -0.60 -16.98 -3.77
CA HIS A 259 -0.56 -18.35 -3.25
C HIS A 259 -0.86 -18.40 -1.74
N PRO A 260 -1.44 -19.51 -1.24
CA PRO A 260 -1.60 -19.70 0.21
C PRO A 260 -0.26 -19.92 0.91
N LEU A 261 -0.21 -19.71 2.22
CA LEU A 261 1.01 -19.83 3.02
C LEU A 261 1.65 -21.22 2.90
N ARG A 262 0.85 -22.28 2.94
CA ARG A 262 1.32 -23.66 2.71
C ARG A 262 2.13 -23.86 1.43
N TYR A 263 1.95 -23.03 0.41
CA TYR A 263 2.71 -23.12 -0.84
C TYR A 263 4.19 -22.80 -0.61
N PHE A 264 4.50 -21.89 0.32
CA PHE A 264 5.86 -21.41 0.63
C PHE A 264 6.42 -22.00 1.94
N ILE A 265 5.87 -23.13 2.41
CA ILE A 265 6.22 -23.68 3.72
C ILE A 265 7.71 -24.03 3.83
N GLU A 266 8.31 -24.55 2.76
CA GLU A 266 9.73 -24.89 2.71
C GLU A 266 10.59 -23.63 2.86
N GLU A 267 10.25 -22.58 2.13
CA GLU A 267 10.93 -21.28 2.17
C GLU A 267 10.82 -20.62 3.56
N PHE A 268 9.65 -20.68 4.20
CA PHE A 268 9.44 -20.11 5.53
C PHE A 268 10.19 -20.87 6.63
N LEU A 269 10.20 -22.20 6.59
CA LEU A 269 10.94 -23.03 7.55
C LEU A 269 12.46 -22.86 7.38
N GLU A 270 12.93 -22.80 6.14
CA GLU A 270 14.34 -22.49 5.82
C GLU A 270 14.74 -21.12 6.38
N PHE A 271 13.88 -20.10 6.23
CA PHE A 271 14.12 -18.78 6.80
C PHE A 271 14.18 -18.77 8.33
N GLN A 272 13.28 -19.50 9.01
CA GLN A 272 13.32 -19.63 10.48
C GLN A 272 14.60 -20.32 10.94
N GLU A 273 15.00 -21.40 10.28
CA GLU A 273 16.26 -22.09 10.58
C GLU A 273 17.48 -21.17 10.38
N ASN A 274 17.47 -20.36 9.31
CA ASN A 274 18.52 -19.38 9.04
C ASN A 274 18.54 -18.23 10.06
N CYS A 275 17.37 -17.81 10.56
CA CYS A 275 17.26 -16.87 11.68
C CYS A 275 17.90 -17.45 12.95
N ASP A 276 17.52 -18.67 13.31
CA ASP A 276 18.03 -19.38 14.50
C ASP A 276 19.55 -19.57 14.45
N LYS A 277 20.09 -20.02 13.30
CA LYS A 277 21.53 -20.18 13.08
C LYS A 277 22.32 -18.88 13.27
N LYS A 278 21.71 -17.74 12.94
CA LYS A 278 22.32 -16.41 13.05
C LYS A 278 21.98 -15.70 14.38
N GLY A 279 21.19 -16.32 15.25
CA GLY A 279 20.71 -15.71 16.49
C GLY A 279 19.85 -14.47 16.25
N LEU A 280 19.11 -14.42 15.14
CA LEU A 280 18.23 -13.31 14.77
C LEU A 280 16.79 -13.66 15.13
N ASP A 281 16.10 -12.73 15.81
CA ASP A 281 14.65 -12.81 15.99
C ASP A 281 13.96 -11.93 14.94
N ILE A 282 13.32 -12.58 13.96
CA ILE A 282 12.54 -11.93 12.92
C ILE A 282 11.15 -12.58 12.89
N PRO A 283 10.15 -11.96 13.54
CA PRO A 283 8.81 -12.53 13.58
C PRO A 283 8.14 -12.41 12.21
N PHE A 284 7.31 -13.39 11.89
CA PHE A 284 6.34 -13.26 10.81
C PHE A 284 5.11 -12.48 11.25
N LEU A 285 4.63 -11.62 10.34
CA LEU A 285 3.44 -10.77 10.47
C LEU A 285 2.60 -10.91 9.20
N PHE A 286 1.82 -11.98 9.12
CA PHE A 286 1.08 -12.35 7.90
C PHE A 286 -0.26 -11.63 7.78
N HIS A 287 -0.63 -11.20 6.56
CA HIS A 287 -2.03 -10.90 6.24
C HIS A 287 -2.80 -12.22 6.09
N CYS A 288 -3.86 -12.41 6.86
CA CYS A 288 -4.58 -13.68 6.85
C CYS A 288 -6.06 -13.53 7.18
N GLY A 289 -6.90 -14.40 6.61
CA GLY A 289 -8.31 -14.48 6.97
C GLY A 289 -9.15 -13.29 6.50
N GLU A 290 -8.66 -12.42 5.62
CA GLU A 290 -9.45 -11.34 5.00
C GLU A 290 -10.37 -11.91 3.89
N THR A 291 -11.37 -12.70 4.28
CA THR A 291 -12.28 -13.40 3.36
C THR A 291 -13.67 -13.64 3.94
N LEU A 292 -14.68 -13.55 3.08
CA LEU A 292 -16.05 -13.97 3.35
C LEU A 292 -16.28 -15.47 3.13
N GLU A 293 -15.48 -16.08 2.27
CA GLU A 293 -15.61 -17.49 1.89
C GLU A 293 -15.15 -18.42 3.00
N MET A 294 -15.86 -19.54 3.16
CA MET A 294 -15.56 -20.63 4.09
C MET A 294 -14.86 -21.79 3.36
N GLY A 295 -13.89 -22.41 4.01
CA GLY A 295 -13.21 -23.62 3.55
C GLY A 295 -12.18 -23.42 2.44
N ASN A 296 -12.00 -22.18 1.97
CA ASN A 296 -11.03 -21.83 0.95
C ASN A 296 -9.60 -21.73 1.52
N ASP A 297 -8.63 -21.61 0.63
CA ASP A 297 -7.21 -21.53 0.98
C ASP A 297 -6.87 -20.25 1.78
N THR A 298 -7.58 -19.14 1.55
CA THR A 298 -7.39 -17.88 2.29
C THR A 298 -7.73 -18.01 3.76
N GLU A 299 -8.82 -18.72 4.07
CA GLU A 299 -9.24 -19.01 5.44
C GLU A 299 -8.33 -20.04 6.11
N ARG A 300 -7.91 -21.08 5.38
CA ARG A 300 -7.00 -22.12 5.89
C ARG A 300 -5.64 -21.58 6.32
N ASN A 301 -5.20 -20.45 5.76
CA ASN A 301 -4.01 -19.75 6.23
C ASN A 301 -4.05 -19.42 7.74
N LEU A 302 -5.25 -19.33 8.37
CA LEU A 302 -5.37 -19.09 9.81
C LEU A 302 -4.74 -20.22 10.65
N VAL A 303 -4.70 -21.44 10.12
CA VAL A 303 -3.98 -22.56 10.74
C VAL A 303 -2.48 -22.43 10.47
N ASP A 304 -2.11 -22.12 9.23
CA ASP A 304 -0.71 -22.02 8.82
C ASP A 304 0.05 -20.94 9.61
N VAL A 305 -0.56 -19.77 9.84
CA VAL A 305 0.06 -18.67 10.62
C VAL A 305 0.36 -19.07 12.07
N LEU A 306 -0.49 -19.89 12.69
CA LEU A 306 -0.24 -20.44 14.03
C LEU A 306 0.93 -21.42 14.01
N LEU A 307 0.95 -22.33 13.04
CA LEU A 307 2.03 -23.31 12.89
C LEU A 307 3.39 -22.63 12.59
N LEU A 308 3.36 -21.52 11.86
CA LEU A 308 4.52 -20.67 11.57
C LEU A 308 4.90 -19.74 12.72
N ARG A 309 4.22 -19.80 13.87
CA ARG A 309 4.48 -18.98 15.07
C ARG A 309 4.43 -17.48 14.80
N SER A 310 3.49 -17.05 13.95
CA SER A 310 3.24 -15.62 13.67
C SER A 310 2.95 -14.88 14.97
N LYS A 311 3.51 -13.68 15.15
CA LYS A 311 3.28 -12.89 16.38
C LYS A 311 2.04 -12.02 16.29
N ARG A 312 1.73 -11.55 15.09
CA ARG A 312 0.49 -10.83 14.80
C ARG A 312 -0.08 -11.29 13.47
N ILE A 313 -1.38 -11.06 13.29
CA ILE A 313 -2.09 -11.40 12.06
C ILE A 313 -2.82 -10.16 11.55
N GLY A 314 -2.59 -9.81 10.29
CA GLY A 314 -3.32 -8.77 9.59
C GLY A 314 -4.75 -9.20 9.26
N HIS A 315 -5.73 -8.36 9.63
CA HIS A 315 -7.17 -8.51 9.42
C HIS A 315 -7.85 -9.61 10.23
N GLY A 316 -7.56 -10.89 9.92
CA GLY A 316 -8.21 -12.05 10.55
C GLY A 316 -9.74 -12.00 10.53
N PHE A 317 -10.34 -11.42 9.49
CA PHE A 317 -11.79 -11.20 9.43
C PHE A 317 -12.60 -12.50 9.60
N ALA A 318 -12.12 -13.60 9.03
CA ALA A 318 -12.71 -14.92 9.12
C ALA A 318 -12.61 -15.57 10.52
N LEU A 319 -11.71 -15.08 11.39
CA LEU A 319 -11.36 -15.71 12.66
C LEU A 319 -12.54 -15.90 13.59
N ALA A 320 -13.54 -15.00 13.55
CA ALA A 320 -14.76 -15.08 14.35
C ALA A 320 -15.57 -16.38 14.14
N ARG A 321 -15.26 -17.14 13.08
CA ARG A 321 -15.90 -18.42 12.75
C ARG A 321 -15.08 -19.64 13.19
N HIS A 322 -13.90 -19.44 13.80
CA HIS A 322 -12.94 -20.48 14.17
C HIS A 322 -12.61 -20.44 15.67
N PRO A 323 -13.52 -20.86 16.56
CA PRO A 323 -13.34 -20.75 18.01
C PRO A 323 -12.10 -21.51 18.53
N TYR A 324 -11.76 -22.66 17.93
CA TYR A 324 -10.55 -23.38 18.33
C TYR A 324 -9.26 -22.63 17.95
N ILE A 325 -9.23 -21.96 16.80
CA ILE A 325 -8.09 -21.14 16.39
C ILE A 325 -7.97 -19.92 17.31
N ILE A 326 -9.08 -19.28 17.66
CA ILE A 326 -9.13 -18.18 18.64
C ILE A 326 -8.47 -18.60 19.97
N GLU A 327 -8.87 -19.74 20.53
CA GLU A 327 -8.32 -20.20 21.81
C GLU A 327 -6.81 -20.48 21.73
N ARG A 328 -6.34 -21.03 20.61
CA ARG A 328 -4.90 -21.26 20.38
C ARG A 328 -4.14 -19.95 20.22
N MET A 329 -4.68 -18.97 19.48
CA MET A 329 -4.08 -17.64 19.34
C MET A 329 -3.96 -16.93 20.69
N LYS A 330 -4.98 -17.02 21.55
CA LYS A 330 -4.93 -16.46 22.91
C LYS A 330 -3.85 -17.13 23.77
N GLN A 331 -3.77 -18.45 23.74
CA GLN A 331 -2.74 -19.23 24.46
C GLN A 331 -1.32 -18.89 23.99
N GLU A 332 -1.14 -18.64 22.69
CA GLU A 332 0.15 -18.35 22.06
C GLU A 332 0.47 -16.84 22.02
N ASN A 333 -0.42 -15.99 22.57
CA ASN A 333 -0.32 -14.53 22.60
C ASN A 333 -0.12 -13.90 21.21
N VAL A 334 -0.92 -14.36 20.23
CA VAL A 334 -0.92 -13.84 18.86
C VAL A 334 -1.96 -12.73 18.75
N CYS A 335 -1.52 -11.51 18.45
CA CYS A 335 -2.41 -10.35 18.36
C CYS A 335 -3.05 -10.23 16.97
N LEU A 336 -4.24 -9.64 16.91
CA LEU A 336 -4.95 -9.36 15.67
C LEU A 336 -4.95 -7.88 15.31
N GLU A 337 -4.60 -7.57 14.06
CA GLU A 337 -4.60 -6.21 13.53
C GLU A 337 -5.87 -5.97 12.70
N VAL A 338 -6.92 -5.44 13.33
CA VAL A 338 -8.23 -5.23 12.69
C VAL A 338 -8.32 -3.86 12.01
N CYS A 339 -8.77 -3.81 10.76
CA CYS A 339 -8.88 -2.59 9.95
C CYS A 339 -10.32 -2.37 9.46
N PRO A 340 -11.25 -1.88 10.32
CA PRO A 340 -12.68 -1.91 10.04
C PRO A 340 -13.11 -1.08 8.83
N ILE A 341 -12.50 0.10 8.62
CA ILE A 341 -12.77 0.93 7.44
C ILE A 341 -12.35 0.20 6.16
N SER A 342 -11.17 -0.43 6.15
CA SER A 342 -10.70 -1.23 5.02
C SER A 342 -11.70 -2.36 4.71
N ASN A 343 -12.13 -3.08 5.74
CA ASN A 343 -13.05 -4.21 5.58
C ASN A 343 -14.44 -3.76 5.10
N GLU A 344 -14.93 -2.59 5.52
CA GLU A 344 -16.18 -2.01 5.02
C GLU A 344 -16.06 -1.59 3.55
N ILE A 345 -15.04 -0.79 3.21
CA ILE A 345 -14.84 -0.26 1.85
C ILE A 345 -14.57 -1.38 0.83
N LEU A 346 -13.88 -2.45 1.23
CA LEU A 346 -13.61 -3.62 0.39
C LEU A 346 -14.76 -4.63 0.36
N GLY A 347 -15.88 -4.33 1.02
CA GLY A 347 -17.12 -5.12 0.95
C GLY A 347 -17.15 -6.37 1.82
N LEU A 348 -16.24 -6.52 2.79
CA LEU A 348 -16.26 -7.63 3.75
C LEU A 348 -17.35 -7.43 4.82
N THR A 349 -17.73 -6.19 5.13
CA THR A 349 -18.92 -5.91 5.92
C THR A 349 -19.70 -4.77 5.27
N PRO A 350 -21.04 -4.83 5.18
CA PRO A 350 -21.82 -3.75 4.60
C PRO A 350 -21.85 -2.50 5.48
N ARG A 351 -21.59 -2.64 6.79
CA ARG A 351 -21.58 -1.55 7.78
C ARG A 351 -20.64 -1.89 8.93
N THR A 352 -19.94 -0.91 9.49
CA THR A 352 -19.07 -1.10 10.65
C THR A 352 -19.79 -1.73 11.85
N ASN A 353 -21.06 -1.42 12.11
CA ASN A 353 -21.82 -1.98 13.24
C ASN A 353 -22.06 -3.50 13.14
N GLY A 354 -21.93 -4.09 11.96
CA GLY A 354 -22.02 -5.53 11.73
C GLY A 354 -20.66 -6.23 11.63
N HIS A 355 -19.56 -5.52 11.90
CA HIS A 355 -18.21 -6.04 11.70
C HIS A 355 -17.90 -7.22 12.64
N ALA A 356 -17.15 -8.21 12.13
CA ALA A 356 -16.71 -9.38 12.89
C ALA A 356 -15.89 -9.06 14.16
N MET A 357 -15.41 -7.81 14.29
CA MET A 357 -14.56 -7.38 15.40
C MET A 357 -15.29 -7.42 16.73
N TYR A 358 -16.60 -7.15 16.75
CA TYR A 358 -17.35 -7.17 18.01
C TYR A 358 -17.43 -8.59 18.60
N ASN A 359 -17.49 -9.61 17.75
CA ASN A 359 -17.43 -10.99 18.21
C ASN A 359 -16.04 -11.32 18.78
N LEU A 360 -14.98 -10.87 18.11
CA LEU A 360 -13.59 -11.09 18.55
C LEU A 360 -13.32 -10.38 19.88
N LEU A 361 -13.76 -9.13 20.03
CA LEU A 361 -13.67 -8.37 21.27
C LEU A 361 -14.45 -9.06 22.41
N ALA A 362 -15.65 -9.57 22.13
CA ALA A 362 -16.46 -10.29 23.11
C ALA A 362 -15.85 -11.63 23.55
N ASN A 363 -14.86 -12.16 22.81
CA ASN A 363 -14.13 -13.38 23.15
C ASN A 363 -12.71 -13.10 23.68
N ASP A 364 -12.41 -11.85 24.06
CA ASP A 364 -11.10 -11.43 24.57
C ASP A 364 -9.93 -11.79 23.64
N VAL A 365 -10.12 -11.62 22.33
CA VAL A 365 -9.03 -11.73 21.35
C VAL A 365 -8.14 -10.49 21.46
N HIS A 366 -6.82 -10.73 21.59
CA HIS A 366 -5.79 -9.70 21.74
C HIS A 366 -5.53 -8.89 20.47
#